data_AF-A0A817XM57-F1
#
_entry.id   AF-A0A817XM57-F1
#
_cell.length_a   1.000
_cell.length_b   1.000
_cell.length_c   1.000
_cell.angle_alpha   90.00
_cell.angle_beta   90.00
_cell.angle_gamma   90.00
#
_symmetry.space_group_name_H-M   'P 1'
#
loop_
_entity.id
_entity.type
_entity.pdbx_description
1 polymer ?
#
loop_
_entity_poly.entity_id
_entity_poly.type
_entity_poly.pdbx_seq_one_letter_code
_entity_poly.pdbx_strand_id
1 'polypeptide(L)'
;MALVLYAPALALSQTTGLNIWLSVISIGVICTFYSSVGGMKAVIWTDVLQAVIIFVGILAGLTQGLIVLGGFKRTFSIAYQGGRIELNNVSLNPRTRHTVWTFLIGNSFNALNLYGFNQTQIQRYMCVRSTRAARDALFINAIGVASIIILSGIMGLVIYAYYAGCDPYTAGYIRDVDQTFPYFVMEVLGHKKGLPGIFLACIFSGSLSTISSGLNSLTAVLIEDIYKGLLQRKMTDERQGFISKILSVILGAVVMALTYIVSHLGSILNAALSLSGVLSGPIMGIFMLGFFFPRANARGGLIGLLGGIAVVIWIFLGAQFTKDQRPSYRLPVSIANCVNITMKNVTTIKNATE
;
A
#
# COMPACT_ATOMS: atom_id res chain seq x y z
N MET A 1 -3.68 -7.36 -1.03
CA MET A 1 -4.67 -7.25 0.06
C MET A 1 -4.04 -7.41 1.45
N ALA A 2 -3.34 -8.52 1.77
CA ALA A 2 -2.72 -8.71 3.09
C ALA A 2 -1.76 -7.57 3.52
N LEU A 3 -0.87 -7.12 2.62
CA LEU A 3 -0.03 -5.92 2.82
C LEU A 3 -0.83 -4.66 3.15
N VAL A 4 -1.97 -4.50 2.51
CA VAL A 4 -2.85 -3.34 2.69
C VAL A 4 -3.59 -3.39 4.02
N LEU A 5 -3.84 -4.59 4.56
CA LEU A 5 -4.43 -4.78 5.89
C LEU A 5 -3.42 -4.52 7.02
N TYR A 6 -2.13 -4.78 6.79
CA TYR A 6 -1.10 -4.63 7.81
C TYR A 6 -0.84 -3.17 8.19
N ALA A 7 -0.73 -2.26 7.21
CA ALA A 7 -0.47 -0.83 7.44
C ALA A 7 -1.46 -0.13 8.40
N PRO A 8 -2.80 -0.24 8.24
CA PRO A 8 -3.76 0.36 9.17
C PRO A 8 -3.75 -0.33 10.53
N ALA A 9 -3.45 -1.63 10.59
CA ALA A 9 -3.32 -2.35 11.86
C ALA A 9 -2.12 -1.86 12.67
N LEU A 10 -1.01 -1.59 11.97
CA LEU A 10 0.18 -0.99 12.54
C LEU A 10 -0.11 0.42 13.09
N ALA A 11 -0.80 1.25 12.30
CA ALA A 11 -1.22 2.58 12.73
C ALA A 11 -2.15 2.52 13.96
N LEU A 12 -3.16 1.66 13.94
CA LEU A 12 -4.09 1.50 15.06
C LEU A 12 -3.35 1.07 16.33
N SER A 13 -2.48 0.06 16.23
CA SER A 13 -1.67 -0.43 17.33
C SER A 13 -0.80 0.68 17.93
N GLN A 14 -0.18 1.52 17.09
CA GLN A 14 0.64 2.65 17.57
C GLN A 14 -0.17 3.75 18.26
N THR A 15 -1.36 4.06 17.75
CA THR A 15 -2.20 5.14 18.31
C THR A 15 -2.95 4.74 19.57
N THR A 16 -3.32 3.46 19.71
CA THR A 16 -4.17 2.95 20.80
C THR A 16 -3.41 2.12 21.83
N GLY A 17 -2.19 1.69 21.52
CA GLY A 17 -1.45 0.72 22.33
C GLY A 17 -1.98 -0.72 22.23
N LEU A 18 -2.98 -0.98 21.38
CA LEU A 18 -3.53 -2.32 21.19
C LEU A 18 -2.49 -3.27 20.57
N ASN A 19 -2.64 -4.56 20.86
CA ASN A 19 -1.87 -5.59 20.18
C ASN A 19 -2.12 -5.52 18.65
N ILE A 20 -1.06 -5.63 17.85
CA ILE A 20 -1.13 -5.55 16.40
C ILE A 20 -2.05 -6.63 15.80
N TRP A 21 -2.06 -7.85 16.35
CA TRP A 21 -2.92 -8.93 15.88
C TRP A 21 -4.38 -8.68 16.18
N LEU A 22 -4.69 -8.08 17.34
CA LEU A 22 -6.04 -7.64 17.65
C LEU A 22 -6.50 -6.54 16.70
N SER A 23 -5.59 -5.64 16.31
CA SER A 23 -5.85 -4.62 15.29
C SER A 23 -6.14 -5.26 13.93
N VAL A 24 -5.31 -6.21 13.48
CA VAL A 24 -5.50 -6.95 12.22
C VAL A 24 -6.86 -7.64 12.19
N ILE A 25 -7.22 -8.37 13.25
CA ILE A 25 -8.50 -9.08 13.34
C ILE A 25 -9.67 -8.09 13.30
N SER A 26 -9.61 -7.03 14.10
CA SER A 26 -10.69 -6.04 14.17
C SER A 26 -10.96 -5.39 12.81
N ILE A 27 -9.90 -4.92 12.15
CA ILE A 27 -9.99 -4.25 10.84
C ILE A 27 -10.41 -5.27 9.77
N GLY A 28 -9.84 -6.48 9.81
CA GLY A 28 -10.14 -7.53 8.85
C GLY A 28 -11.60 -7.99 8.92
N VAL A 29 -12.16 -8.15 10.12
CA VAL A 29 -13.58 -8.48 10.33
C VAL A 29 -14.48 -7.37 9.82
N ILE A 30 -14.22 -6.11 10.21
CA ILE A 30 -15.01 -4.96 9.73
C ILE A 30 -14.96 -4.89 8.20
N CYS A 31 -13.75 -5.02 7.62
CA CYS A 31 -13.54 -4.96 6.19
C CYS A 31 -14.29 -6.06 5.43
N THR A 32 -14.19 -7.28 5.93
CA THR A 32 -14.79 -8.47 5.32
C THR A 32 -16.31 -8.40 5.39
N PHE A 33 -16.84 -8.00 6.54
CA PHE A 33 -18.28 -7.88 6.76
C PHE A 33 -18.91 -6.88 5.79
N TYR A 34 -18.41 -5.64 5.74
CA TYR A 34 -19.01 -4.62 4.87
C TYR A 34 -18.88 -4.98 3.38
N SER A 35 -17.75 -5.58 2.99
CA SER A 35 -17.51 -6.00 1.61
C SER A 35 -18.45 -7.13 1.18
N SER A 36 -18.75 -8.05 2.09
CA SER A 36 -19.67 -9.15 1.82
C SER A 36 -21.10 -8.65 1.63
N VAL A 37 -21.53 -7.64 2.39
CA VAL A 37 -22.92 -7.16 2.36
C VAL A 37 -23.19 -6.16 1.23
N GLY A 38 -22.23 -5.28 0.94
CA GLY A 38 -22.49 -4.09 0.11
C GLY A 38 -22.65 -4.33 -1.39
N GLY A 39 -21.95 -5.33 -1.96
CA GLY A 39 -21.85 -5.51 -3.41
C GLY A 39 -21.20 -4.31 -4.13
N MET A 40 -20.96 -4.43 -5.44
CA MET A 40 -20.17 -3.45 -6.20
C MET A 40 -20.71 -2.01 -6.12
N LYS A 41 -22.04 -1.82 -6.14
CA LYS A 41 -22.64 -0.48 -6.07
C LYS A 41 -22.35 0.20 -4.73
N ALA A 42 -22.49 -0.50 -3.61
CA ALA A 42 -22.19 0.10 -2.30
C ALA A 42 -20.68 0.37 -2.16
N VAL A 43 -19.83 -0.55 -2.65
CA VAL A 43 -18.36 -0.38 -2.65
C VAL A 43 -17.96 0.91 -3.37
N ILE A 44 -18.54 1.19 -4.55
CA ILE A 44 -18.26 2.43 -5.28
C ILE A 44 -18.63 3.68 -4.46
N TRP A 45 -19.80 3.69 -3.80
CA TRP A 45 -20.21 4.83 -2.99
C TRP A 45 -19.35 5.02 -1.74
N THR A 46 -18.98 3.93 -1.06
CA THR A 46 -18.08 4.01 0.09
C THR A 46 -16.71 4.52 -0.31
N ASP A 47 -16.20 4.11 -1.48
CA ASP A 47 -14.91 4.56 -2.01
C ASP A 47 -14.89 6.06 -2.30
N VAL A 48 -16.00 6.63 -2.81
CA VAL A 48 -16.11 8.09 -3.03
C VAL A 48 -15.97 8.85 -1.70
N LEU A 49 -16.67 8.41 -0.66
CA LEU A 49 -16.58 9.04 0.67
C LEU A 49 -15.16 8.87 1.26
N GLN A 50 -14.59 7.67 1.12
CA GLN A 50 -13.24 7.36 1.58
C GLN A 50 -12.17 8.20 0.88
N ALA A 51 -12.32 8.46 -0.42
CA ALA A 51 -11.42 9.34 -1.16
C ALA A 51 -11.38 10.76 -0.56
N VAL A 52 -12.54 11.33 -0.20
CA VAL A 52 -12.62 12.64 0.45
C VAL A 52 -11.90 12.62 1.80
N ILE A 53 -12.12 11.58 2.61
CA ILE A 53 -11.46 11.43 3.93
C ILE A 53 -9.94 11.33 3.77
N ILE A 54 -9.45 10.62 2.76
CA ILE A 54 -8.02 10.49 2.46
C ILE A 54 -7.41 11.86 2.13
N PHE A 55 -8.04 12.63 1.23
CA PHE A 55 -7.58 13.97 0.88
C PHE A 55 -7.54 14.90 2.09
N VAL A 56 -8.62 14.94 2.88
CA VAL A 56 -8.69 15.78 4.08
C VAL A 56 -7.64 15.37 5.11
N GLY A 57 -7.45 14.07 5.35
CA GLY A 57 -6.47 13.56 6.31
C GLY A 57 -5.03 13.91 5.94
N ILE A 58 -4.66 13.73 4.66
CA ILE A 58 -3.32 14.07 4.16
C ILE A 58 -3.08 15.59 4.27
N LEU A 59 -4.04 16.41 3.84
CA LEU A 59 -3.92 17.87 3.92
C LEU A 59 -3.84 18.38 5.35
N ALA A 60 -4.63 17.82 6.27
CA ALA A 60 -4.60 18.19 7.68
C ALA A 60 -3.23 17.87 8.32
N GLY A 61 -2.70 16.67 8.09
CA GLY A 61 -1.38 16.27 8.57
C GLY A 61 -0.27 17.13 7.97
N LEU A 62 -0.34 17.41 6.65
CA LEU A 62 0.67 18.20 5.96
C LEU A 62 0.71 19.63 6.47
N THR A 63 -0.46 20.24 6.61
CA THR A 63 -0.60 21.62 7.11
C THR A 63 -0.03 21.74 8.52
N GLN A 64 -0.34 20.80 9.42
CA GLN A 64 0.21 20.84 10.77
C GLN A 64 1.71 20.56 10.81
N GLY A 65 2.20 19.58 10.06
CA GLY A 65 3.63 19.33 9.98
C GLY A 65 4.42 20.54 9.46
N LEU A 66 3.89 21.26 8.46
CA LEU A 66 4.50 22.49 7.95
C LEU A 66 4.46 23.64 8.97
N ILE A 67 3.37 23.79 9.74
CA ILE A 67 3.29 24.81 10.80
C ILE A 67 4.36 24.57 11.86
N VAL A 68 4.49 23.33 12.34
CA VAL A 68 5.48 22.97 13.38
C VAL A 68 6.92 23.17 12.90
N LEU A 69 7.20 22.93 11.62
CA LEU A 69 8.53 23.13 11.03
C LEU A 69 8.85 24.57 10.64
N GLY A 70 7.92 25.51 10.81
CA GLY A 70 8.10 26.91 10.41
C GLY A 70 8.01 27.14 8.89
N GLY A 71 7.29 26.27 8.17
CA GLY A 71 6.91 26.43 6.77
C GLY A 71 7.72 25.61 5.76
N PHE A 72 7.20 25.54 4.53
CA PHE A 72 7.72 24.68 3.46
C PHE A 72 9.18 24.96 3.09
N LYS A 73 9.59 26.23 3.06
CA LYS A 73 10.96 26.61 2.68
C LYS A 73 12.01 26.01 3.63
N ARG A 74 11.72 26.00 4.94
CA ARG A 74 12.61 25.41 5.95
C ARG A 74 12.63 23.89 5.83
N THR A 75 11.47 23.25 5.70
CA THR A 75 11.36 21.80 5.45
C THR A 75 12.18 21.38 4.23
N PHE A 76 12.02 22.07 3.10
CA PHE A 76 12.73 21.76 1.87
C PHE A 76 14.24 21.95 2.01
N SER A 77 14.68 23.02 2.68
CA SER A 77 16.11 23.25 2.95
C SER A 77 16.74 22.12 3.76
N ILE A 78 16.05 21.64 4.81
CA ILE A 78 16.53 20.53 5.65
C ILE A 78 16.60 19.23 4.83
N ALA A 79 15.54 18.94 4.06
CA ALA A 79 15.49 17.76 3.19
C ALA A 79 16.58 17.77 2.10
N TYR A 80 16.84 18.94 1.52
CA TYR A 80 17.88 19.14 0.51
C TYR A 80 19.28 18.94 1.11
N GLN A 81 19.58 19.57 2.26
CA GLN A 81 20.85 19.40 2.97
C GLN A 81 21.06 17.95 3.44
N GLY A 82 19.97 17.27 3.80
CA GLY A 82 19.97 15.85 4.16
C GLY A 82 20.08 14.88 2.98
N GLY A 83 20.24 15.38 1.75
CA GLY A 83 20.37 14.55 0.54
C GLY A 83 19.11 13.76 0.18
N ARG A 84 17.93 14.16 0.66
CA ARG A 84 16.66 13.42 0.44
C ARG A 84 15.97 13.75 -0.89
N ILE A 85 16.50 14.73 -1.60
CA ILE A 85 15.95 15.19 -2.88
C ILE A 85 16.95 14.83 -3.98
N GLU A 86 16.74 13.67 -4.58
CA GLU A 86 17.51 13.20 -5.74
C GLU A 86 16.60 13.10 -6.96
N LEU A 87 16.74 14.06 -7.90
CA LEU A 87 15.89 14.11 -9.10
C LEU A 87 16.55 13.45 -10.32
N ASN A 88 17.89 13.39 -10.36
CA ASN A 88 18.64 13.10 -11.59
C ASN A 88 19.48 11.82 -11.51
N ASN A 89 18.99 10.76 -10.85
CA ASN A 89 19.70 9.48 -10.85
C ASN A 89 19.42 8.69 -12.16
N VAL A 90 20.28 8.90 -13.17
CA VAL A 90 20.17 8.28 -14.51
C VAL A 90 21.01 6.99 -14.63
N SER A 91 21.40 6.38 -13.50
CA SER A 91 22.22 5.16 -13.54
C SER A 91 21.52 4.01 -14.28
N LEU A 92 22.28 3.28 -15.10
CA LEU A 92 21.84 2.05 -15.77
C LEU A 92 22.18 0.79 -14.96
N ASN A 93 22.71 0.95 -13.74
CA ASN A 93 23.06 -0.19 -12.90
C ASN A 93 21.79 -0.96 -12.49
N PRO A 94 21.64 -2.24 -12.86
CA PRO A 94 20.44 -3.02 -12.50
C PRO A 94 20.31 -3.27 -10.99
N ARG A 95 21.35 -2.97 -10.20
CA ARG A 95 21.33 -3.08 -8.73
C ARG A 95 20.77 -1.83 -8.05
N THR A 96 20.69 -0.68 -8.72
CA THR A 96 20.11 0.53 -8.13
C THR A 96 18.60 0.47 -8.24
N ARG A 97 17.92 0.48 -7.08
CA ARG A 97 16.46 0.25 -6.98
C ARG A 97 15.62 1.34 -7.64
N HIS A 98 16.09 2.59 -7.56
CA HIS A 98 15.36 3.77 -7.98
C HIS A 98 16.26 4.62 -8.90
N THR A 99 15.95 4.60 -10.18
CA THR A 99 16.56 5.43 -11.23
C THR A 99 15.47 5.99 -12.14
N VAL A 100 15.79 7.03 -12.90
CA VAL A 100 14.87 7.60 -13.90
C VAL A 100 14.30 6.52 -14.82
N TRP A 101 15.12 5.53 -15.20
CA TRP A 101 14.70 4.40 -16.03
C TRP A 101 13.71 3.46 -15.33
N THR A 102 13.99 3.08 -14.08
CA THR A 102 13.06 2.22 -13.32
C THR A 102 11.73 2.93 -13.05
N PHE A 103 11.75 4.26 -12.89
CA PHE A 103 10.53 5.04 -12.73
C PHE A 103 9.76 5.13 -14.05
N LEU A 104 10.42 5.49 -15.14
CA LEU A 104 9.77 5.67 -16.43
C LEU A 104 9.24 4.35 -16.99
N ILE A 105 10.11 3.35 -17.15
CA ILE A 105 9.75 2.06 -17.75
C ILE A 105 8.93 1.23 -16.74
N GLY A 106 9.42 1.11 -15.50
CA GLY A 106 8.78 0.29 -14.48
C GLY A 106 7.38 0.79 -14.11
N ASN A 107 7.19 2.09 -13.87
CA ASN A 107 5.83 2.59 -13.58
C ASN A 107 4.92 2.59 -14.81
N SER A 108 5.44 2.74 -16.04
CA SER A 108 4.60 2.64 -17.23
C SER A 108 3.98 1.24 -17.35
N PHE A 109 4.79 0.20 -17.19
CA PHE A 109 4.30 -1.19 -17.18
C PHE A 109 3.40 -1.48 -15.97
N ASN A 110 3.73 -0.97 -14.78
CA ASN A 110 2.89 -1.11 -13.61
C ASN A 110 1.52 -0.43 -13.78
N ALA A 111 1.49 0.77 -14.35
CA ALA A 111 0.27 1.51 -14.65
C ALA A 111 -0.57 0.80 -15.71
N LEU A 112 0.07 0.30 -16.78
CA LEU A 112 -0.61 -0.47 -17.81
C LEU A 112 -1.24 -1.74 -17.24
N ASN A 113 -0.54 -2.46 -16.36
CA ASN A 113 -1.11 -3.61 -15.69
C ASN A 113 -2.30 -3.22 -14.79
N LEU A 114 -2.10 -2.22 -13.93
CA LEU A 114 -3.11 -1.79 -12.97
C LEU A 114 -4.39 -1.29 -13.65
N TYR A 115 -4.28 -0.49 -14.71
CA TYR A 115 -5.45 0.13 -15.34
C TYR A 115 -5.97 -0.64 -16.56
N GLY A 116 -5.13 -1.44 -17.22
CA GLY A 116 -5.50 -2.16 -18.44
C GLY A 116 -5.96 -3.59 -18.22
N PHE A 117 -5.37 -4.31 -17.26
CA PHE A 117 -5.58 -5.77 -17.11
C PHE A 117 -6.09 -6.18 -15.72
N ASN A 118 -6.06 -5.27 -14.74
CA ASN A 118 -6.49 -5.60 -13.39
C ASN A 118 -8.02 -5.65 -13.30
N GLN A 119 -8.54 -6.77 -12.81
CA GLN A 119 -9.98 -6.99 -12.66
C GLN A 119 -10.66 -5.91 -11.81
N THR A 120 -9.99 -5.41 -10.76
CA THR A 120 -10.55 -4.35 -9.90
C THR A 120 -10.90 -3.08 -10.66
N GLN A 121 -10.15 -2.76 -11.71
CA GLN A 121 -10.38 -1.58 -12.55
C GLN A 121 -11.34 -1.89 -13.69
N ILE A 122 -11.16 -3.04 -14.37
CA ILE A 122 -12.03 -3.46 -15.47
C ILE A 122 -13.50 -3.50 -15.03
N GLN A 123 -13.78 -4.05 -13.84
CA GLN A 123 -15.15 -4.10 -13.33
C GLN A 123 -15.77 -2.71 -13.14
N ARG A 124 -14.97 -1.71 -12.73
CA ARG A 124 -15.46 -0.33 -12.58
C ARG A 124 -15.81 0.28 -13.92
N TYR A 125 -15.01 0.03 -14.95
CA TYR A 125 -15.30 0.52 -16.31
C TYR A 125 -16.63 -0.05 -16.83
N MET A 126 -16.91 -1.32 -16.55
CA MET A 126 -18.16 -1.99 -16.95
C MET A 126 -19.40 -1.49 -16.19
N CYS A 127 -19.21 -0.80 -15.06
CA CYS A 127 -20.31 -0.18 -14.30
C CYS A 127 -20.76 1.17 -14.89
N VAL A 128 -20.02 1.71 -15.86
CA VAL A 128 -20.31 3.02 -16.47
C VAL A 128 -21.09 2.84 -17.77
N ARG A 129 -22.02 3.77 -18.05
CA ARG A 129 -22.95 3.68 -19.19
C ARG A 129 -22.30 3.77 -20.57
N SER A 130 -21.10 4.36 -20.67
CA SER A 130 -20.44 4.57 -21.97
C SER A 130 -18.92 4.49 -21.87
N THR A 131 -18.27 4.14 -22.98
CA THR A 131 -16.81 4.10 -23.11
C THR A 131 -16.17 5.48 -22.91
N ARG A 132 -16.84 6.55 -23.34
CA ARG A 132 -16.39 7.93 -23.11
C ARG A 132 -16.38 8.26 -21.62
N ALA A 133 -17.46 7.95 -20.90
CA ALA A 133 -17.52 8.17 -19.46
C ALA A 133 -16.51 7.30 -18.68
N ALA A 134 -16.22 6.07 -19.13
CA ALA A 134 -15.15 5.26 -18.55
C ALA A 134 -13.76 5.90 -18.77
N ARG A 135 -13.51 6.48 -19.95
CA ARG A 135 -12.27 7.23 -20.24
C ARG A 135 -12.15 8.48 -19.36
N ASP A 136 -13.23 9.25 -19.20
CA ASP A 136 -13.23 10.45 -18.36
C ASP A 136 -12.98 10.07 -16.90
N ALA A 137 -13.60 8.99 -16.39
CA ALA A 137 -13.35 8.46 -15.06
C ALA A 137 -11.88 8.05 -14.85
N LEU A 138 -11.25 7.45 -15.87
CA LEU A 138 -9.83 7.10 -15.82
C LEU A 138 -8.93 8.34 -15.72
N PHE A 139 -9.22 9.41 -16.47
CA PHE A 139 -8.47 10.67 -16.37
C PHE A 139 -8.63 11.34 -15.00
N ILE A 140 -9.85 11.40 -14.47
CA ILE A 140 -10.11 11.93 -13.11
C ILE A 140 -9.32 11.12 -12.07
N ASN A 141 -9.35 9.79 -12.19
CA ASN A 141 -8.57 8.92 -11.30
C ASN A 141 -7.06 9.18 -11.42
N ALA A 142 -6.53 9.35 -12.64
CA ALA A 142 -5.10 9.65 -12.84
C ALA A 142 -4.67 10.94 -12.13
N ILE A 143 -5.47 12.01 -12.23
CA ILE A 143 -5.23 13.28 -11.53
C ILE A 143 -5.29 13.09 -10.01
N GLY A 144 -6.30 12.38 -9.51
CA GLY A 144 -6.47 12.10 -8.09
C GLY A 144 -5.30 11.31 -7.50
N VAL A 145 -4.90 10.24 -8.15
CA VAL A 145 -3.76 9.41 -7.73
C VAL A 145 -2.45 10.18 -7.79
N ALA A 146 -2.20 10.95 -8.86
CA ALA A 146 -1.01 11.80 -8.96
C ALA A 146 -0.94 12.81 -7.80
N SER A 147 -2.07 13.44 -7.47
CA SER A 147 -2.17 14.39 -6.37
C SER A 147 -1.86 13.73 -5.03
N ILE A 148 -2.43 12.56 -4.74
CA ILE A 148 -2.18 11.81 -3.50
C ILE A 148 -0.71 11.39 -3.39
N ILE A 149 -0.10 10.91 -4.48
CA ILE A 149 1.32 10.51 -4.50
C ILE A 149 2.22 11.71 -4.21
N ILE A 150 1.98 12.85 -4.86
CA ILE A 150 2.77 14.08 -4.64
C ILE A 150 2.63 14.54 -3.18
N LEU A 151 1.41 14.64 -2.66
CA LEU A 151 1.18 15.07 -1.28
C LEU A 151 1.81 14.11 -0.26
N SER A 152 1.74 12.80 -0.52
CA SER A 152 2.38 11.78 0.33
C SER A 152 3.91 11.87 0.28
N GLY A 153 4.48 12.19 -0.90
CA GLY A 153 5.91 12.46 -1.04
C GLY A 153 6.36 13.67 -0.24
N ILE A 154 5.62 14.78 -0.31
CA ILE A 154 5.89 15.99 0.49
C ILE A 154 5.75 15.68 1.99
N MET A 155 4.73 14.93 2.38
CA MET A 155 4.58 14.46 3.76
C MET A 155 5.81 13.67 4.23
N GLY A 156 6.36 12.79 3.39
CA GLY A 156 7.61 12.08 3.69
C GLY A 156 8.79 13.02 3.96
N LEU A 157 8.92 14.11 3.20
CA LEU A 157 9.94 15.14 3.44
C LEU A 157 9.70 15.91 4.76
N VAL A 158 8.43 16.20 5.09
CA VAL A 158 8.04 16.83 6.36
C VAL A 158 8.42 15.94 7.54
N ILE A 159 8.08 14.66 7.49
CA ILE A 159 8.44 13.69 8.55
C ILE A 159 9.97 13.62 8.71
N TYR A 160 10.71 13.54 7.60
CA TYR A 160 12.16 13.55 7.64
C TYR A 160 12.71 14.83 8.29
N ALA A 161 12.23 16.00 7.88
CA ALA A 161 12.70 17.27 8.41
C ALA A 161 12.40 17.43 9.91
N TYR A 162 11.28 16.88 10.38
CA TYR A 162 10.92 16.84 11.80
C TYR A 162 11.89 15.96 12.61
N TYR A 163 12.26 14.80 12.07
CA TYR A 163 13.19 13.87 12.73
C TYR A 163 14.66 14.01 12.33
N ALA A 164 15.02 15.08 11.62
CA ALA A 164 16.38 15.24 11.11
C ALA A 164 17.47 15.21 12.21
N GLY A 165 17.13 15.67 13.43
CA GLY A 165 18.01 15.63 14.60
C GLY A 165 17.82 14.42 15.52
N CYS A 166 16.71 13.68 15.39
CA CYS A 166 16.42 12.51 16.20
C CYS A 166 15.56 11.51 15.42
N ASP A 167 16.20 10.51 14.83
CA ASP A 167 15.50 9.45 14.11
C ASP A 167 14.83 8.48 15.10
N PRO A 168 13.49 8.34 15.05
CA PRO A 168 12.76 7.57 16.06
C PRO A 168 12.99 6.06 15.94
N TYR A 169 13.37 5.58 14.75
CA TYR A 169 13.65 4.17 14.51
C TYR A 169 15.00 3.77 15.11
N THR A 170 16.08 4.49 14.78
CA THR A 170 17.43 4.24 15.33
C THR A 170 17.50 4.55 16.83
N ALA A 171 16.72 5.52 17.31
CA ALA A 171 16.61 5.79 18.75
C ALA A 171 15.84 4.70 19.52
N GLY A 172 15.10 3.83 18.84
CA GLY A 172 14.33 2.75 19.47
C GLY A 172 12.96 3.15 20.00
N TYR A 173 12.43 4.33 19.63
CA TYR A 173 11.06 4.73 19.96
C TYR A 173 10.02 3.92 19.17
N ILE A 174 10.38 3.51 17.96
CA ILE A 174 9.55 2.64 17.10
C ILE A 174 10.34 1.39 16.70
N ARG A 175 9.62 0.29 16.45
CA ARG A 175 10.21 -1.01 16.10
C ARG A 175 10.31 -1.25 14.60
N ASP A 176 9.47 -0.56 13.83
CA ASP A 176 9.38 -0.69 12.38
C ASP A 176 9.41 0.70 11.74
N VAL A 177 10.10 0.82 10.60
CA VAL A 177 10.17 2.07 9.83
C VAL A 177 8.79 2.50 9.30
N ASP A 178 7.89 1.56 9.06
CA ASP A 178 6.54 1.87 8.60
C ASP A 178 5.65 2.46 9.72
N GLN A 179 6.13 2.44 10.98
CA GLN A 179 5.48 3.14 12.12
C GLN A 179 5.82 4.63 12.18
N THR A 180 6.82 5.09 11.42
CA THR A 180 7.31 6.49 11.50
C THR A 180 6.19 7.50 11.24
N PHE A 181 5.34 7.23 10.25
CA PHE A 181 4.25 8.14 9.91
C PHE A 181 3.14 8.19 10.97
N PRO A 182 2.58 7.05 11.45
CA PRO A 182 1.67 7.06 12.60
C PRO A 182 2.27 7.70 13.86
N TYR A 183 3.54 7.44 14.14
CA TYR A 183 4.24 8.01 15.30
C TYR A 183 4.34 9.54 15.20
N PHE A 184 4.78 10.07 14.05
CA PHE A 184 4.79 11.50 13.75
C PHE A 184 3.45 12.17 13.97
N VAL A 185 2.38 11.55 13.48
CA VAL A 185 1.04 12.11 13.64
C VAL A 185 0.62 12.14 15.10
N MET A 186 0.93 11.11 15.89
CA MET A 186 0.62 11.14 17.31
C MET A 186 1.40 12.22 18.07
N GLU A 187 2.65 12.49 17.71
CA GLU A 187 3.42 13.58 18.33
C GLU A 187 2.88 14.96 17.94
N VAL A 188 2.60 15.18 16.65
CA VAL A 188 2.20 16.50 16.15
C VAL A 188 0.72 16.80 16.39
N LEU A 189 -0.16 15.80 16.28
CA LEU A 189 -1.62 15.96 16.36
C LEU A 189 -2.24 15.44 17.66
N GLY A 190 -1.50 14.66 18.46
CA GLY A 190 -2.05 13.99 19.66
C GLY A 190 -2.66 14.94 20.69
N HIS A 191 -2.13 16.16 20.79
CA HIS A 191 -2.63 17.18 21.71
C HIS A 191 -3.96 17.83 21.26
N LYS A 192 -4.35 17.68 19.98
CA LYS A 192 -5.58 18.26 19.43
C LYS A 192 -6.67 17.19 19.33
N LYS A 193 -7.67 17.26 20.20
CA LYS A 193 -8.80 16.34 20.21
C LYS A 193 -9.46 16.27 18.82
N GLY A 194 -9.67 15.05 18.32
CA GLY A 194 -10.32 14.77 17.02
C GLY A 194 -9.37 14.60 15.83
N LEU A 195 -8.24 15.32 15.77
CA LEU A 195 -7.32 15.24 14.61
C LEU A 195 -6.64 13.86 14.44
N PRO A 196 -6.15 13.20 15.51
CA PRO A 196 -5.66 11.82 15.41
C PRO A 196 -6.73 10.84 14.92
N GLY A 197 -8.01 11.08 15.26
CA GLY A 197 -9.14 10.27 14.78
C GLY A 197 -9.37 10.44 13.27
N ILE A 198 -9.32 11.68 12.76
CA ILE A 198 -9.40 11.96 11.32
C ILE A 198 -8.24 11.28 10.58
N PHE A 199 -7.04 11.30 11.15
CA PHE A 199 -5.88 10.63 10.59
C PHE A 199 -6.06 9.11 10.52
N LEU A 200 -6.49 8.49 11.62
CA LEU A 200 -6.78 7.06 11.62
C LEU A 200 -7.84 6.72 10.58
N ALA A 201 -8.93 7.50 10.51
CA ALA A 201 -9.97 7.34 9.50
C ALA A 201 -9.42 7.43 8.06
N CYS A 202 -8.46 8.31 7.79
CA CYS A 202 -7.76 8.41 6.50
C CYS A 202 -7.00 7.14 6.14
N ILE A 203 -6.17 6.61 7.05
CA ILE A 203 -5.43 5.36 6.80
C ILE A 203 -6.40 4.19 6.60
N PHE A 204 -7.43 4.07 7.44
CA PHE A 204 -8.46 3.05 7.29
C PHE A 204 -9.18 3.16 5.95
N SER A 205 -9.56 4.36 5.53
CA SER A 205 -10.26 4.60 4.27
C SER A 205 -9.47 4.10 3.06
N GLY A 206 -8.15 4.35 3.02
CA GLY A 206 -7.29 3.86 1.94
C GLY A 206 -7.20 2.34 1.90
N SER A 207 -7.08 1.70 3.06
CA SER A 207 -6.99 0.24 3.13
C SER A 207 -8.32 -0.46 2.86
N LEU A 208 -9.42 0.06 3.42
CA LEU A 208 -10.75 -0.52 3.28
C LEU A 208 -11.20 -0.53 1.82
N SER A 209 -11.08 0.58 1.09
CA SER A 209 -11.43 0.68 -0.34
C SER A 209 -10.70 -0.38 -1.18
N THR A 210 -9.41 -0.53 -0.93
CA THR A 210 -8.54 -1.47 -1.66
C THR A 210 -8.88 -2.92 -1.35
N ILE A 211 -9.05 -3.28 -0.07
CA ILE A 211 -9.37 -4.66 0.32
C ILE A 211 -10.75 -5.04 -0.19
N SER A 212 -11.75 -4.16 -0.08
CA SER A 212 -13.10 -4.46 -0.54
C SER A 212 -13.21 -4.64 -2.04
N SER A 213 -12.59 -3.74 -2.81
CA SER A 213 -12.50 -3.89 -4.26
C SER A 213 -11.78 -5.18 -4.67
N GLY A 214 -10.71 -5.53 -3.96
CA GLY A 214 -9.98 -6.77 -4.17
C GLY A 214 -10.81 -8.03 -3.86
N LEU A 215 -11.51 -8.06 -2.73
CA LEU A 215 -12.39 -9.17 -2.34
C LEU A 215 -13.55 -9.36 -3.33
N ASN A 216 -14.18 -8.25 -3.74
CA ASN A 216 -15.26 -8.28 -4.74
C ASN A 216 -14.75 -8.82 -6.09
N SER A 217 -13.58 -8.34 -6.53
CA SER A 217 -12.99 -8.76 -7.81
C SER A 217 -12.58 -10.22 -7.81
N LEU A 218 -11.96 -10.69 -6.72
CA LEU A 218 -11.54 -12.08 -6.59
C LEU A 218 -12.74 -13.02 -6.49
N THR A 219 -13.79 -12.62 -5.76
CA THR A 219 -15.06 -13.35 -5.70
C THR A 219 -15.68 -13.49 -7.09
N ALA A 220 -15.70 -12.40 -7.87
CA ALA A 220 -16.21 -12.43 -9.24
C ALA A 220 -15.39 -13.34 -10.16
N VAL A 221 -14.05 -13.29 -10.09
CA VAL A 221 -13.15 -14.19 -10.86
C VAL A 221 -13.42 -15.65 -10.52
N LEU A 222 -13.55 -15.99 -9.23
CA LEU A 222 -13.83 -17.37 -8.82
C LEU A 222 -15.20 -17.86 -9.29
N ILE A 223 -16.19 -16.96 -9.40
CA ILE A 223 -17.52 -17.33 -9.88
C ILE A 223 -17.57 -17.42 -11.41
N GLU A 224 -17.15 -16.37 -12.11
CA GLU A 224 -17.28 -16.27 -13.57
C GLU A 224 -16.24 -17.14 -14.28
N ASP A 225 -14.98 -17.10 -13.86
CA ASP A 225 -13.91 -17.77 -14.59
C ASP A 225 -13.76 -19.24 -14.16
N ILE A 226 -13.89 -19.54 -12.85
CA ILE A 226 -13.70 -20.91 -12.35
C ILE A 226 -15.03 -21.68 -12.32
N TYR A 227 -16.05 -21.19 -11.62
CA TYR A 227 -17.28 -21.96 -11.44
C TYR A 227 -18.14 -22.05 -12.70
N LYS A 228 -18.39 -20.90 -13.35
CA LYS A 228 -19.20 -20.85 -14.59
C LYS A 228 -18.36 -21.17 -15.82
N GLY A 229 -17.14 -20.64 -15.90
CA GLY A 229 -16.22 -20.86 -17.03
C GLY A 229 -15.65 -22.26 -17.04
N LEU A 230 -14.70 -22.55 -16.14
CA LEU A 230 -13.95 -23.80 -16.14
C LEU A 230 -14.80 -25.03 -15.79
N LEU A 231 -15.67 -24.95 -14.77
CA LEU A 231 -16.54 -26.05 -14.37
C LEU A 231 -17.85 -26.12 -15.17
N GLN A 232 -18.12 -25.14 -16.04
CA GLN A 232 -19.30 -25.08 -16.90
C GLN A 232 -20.64 -25.24 -16.16
N ARG A 233 -20.70 -24.82 -14.88
CA ARG A 233 -21.91 -24.96 -14.07
C ARG A 233 -22.80 -23.73 -14.18
N LYS A 234 -24.09 -23.97 -14.42
CA LYS A 234 -25.11 -22.92 -14.37
C LYS A 234 -25.46 -22.60 -12.92
N MET A 235 -25.68 -21.33 -12.63
CA MET A 235 -26.04 -20.83 -11.31
C MET A 235 -27.12 -19.77 -11.45
N THR A 236 -28.12 -19.80 -10.57
CA THR A 236 -29.15 -18.75 -10.49
C THR A 236 -28.60 -17.51 -9.80
N ASP A 237 -29.14 -16.34 -10.13
CA ASP A 237 -28.65 -15.06 -9.61
C ASP A 237 -28.75 -14.95 -8.07
N GLU A 238 -29.81 -15.49 -7.47
CA GLU A 238 -29.99 -15.53 -6.02
C GLU A 238 -28.90 -16.36 -5.33
N ARG A 239 -28.62 -17.55 -5.89
CA ARG A 239 -27.59 -18.45 -5.38
C ARG A 239 -26.20 -17.87 -5.60
N GLN A 240 -25.98 -17.14 -6.70
CA GLN A 240 -24.76 -16.39 -6.96
C GLN A 240 -24.51 -15.34 -5.89
N GLY A 241 -25.54 -14.56 -5.55
CA GLY A 241 -25.43 -13.54 -4.50
C GLY A 241 -25.06 -14.14 -3.14
N PHE A 242 -25.68 -15.26 -2.76
CA PHE A 242 -25.36 -15.96 -1.52
C PHE A 242 -23.93 -16.55 -1.50
N ILE A 243 -23.52 -17.23 -2.58
CA ILE A 243 -22.17 -17.80 -2.69
C ILE A 243 -21.12 -16.70 -2.69
N SER A 244 -21.38 -15.57 -3.34
CA SER A 244 -20.47 -14.42 -3.36
C SER A 244 -20.17 -13.90 -1.95
N LYS A 245 -21.20 -13.85 -1.09
CA LYS A 245 -21.07 -13.44 0.32
C LYS A 245 -20.17 -14.40 1.09
N ILE A 246 -20.44 -15.70 0.99
CA ILE A 246 -19.64 -16.74 1.65
C ILE A 246 -18.18 -16.67 1.19
N LEU A 247 -17.98 -16.56 -0.12
CA LEU A 247 -16.64 -16.53 -0.70
C LEU A 247 -15.86 -15.29 -0.27
N SER A 248 -16.52 -14.12 -0.20
CA SER A 248 -15.92 -12.90 0.34
C SER A 248 -15.46 -13.08 1.79
N VAL A 249 -16.22 -13.80 2.62
CA VAL A 249 -15.85 -14.10 4.01
C VAL A 249 -14.64 -15.01 4.09
N ILE A 250 -14.63 -16.10 3.32
CA ILE A 250 -13.50 -17.04 3.26
C ILE A 250 -12.23 -16.33 2.80
N LEU A 251 -12.32 -15.54 1.73
CA LEU A 251 -11.19 -14.78 1.21
C LEU A 251 -10.69 -13.73 2.22
N GLY A 252 -11.59 -13.09 2.96
CA GLY A 252 -11.24 -12.19 4.06
C GLY A 252 -10.44 -12.91 5.15
N ALA A 253 -10.85 -14.11 5.54
CA ALA A 253 -10.12 -14.94 6.49
C ALA A 253 -8.72 -15.32 5.99
N VAL A 254 -8.60 -15.70 4.71
CA VAL A 254 -7.30 -15.97 4.08
C VAL A 254 -6.41 -14.72 4.06
N VAL A 255 -6.95 -13.54 3.75
CA VAL A 255 -6.21 -12.28 3.79
C VAL A 255 -5.69 -11.97 5.20
N MET A 256 -6.49 -12.20 6.24
CA MET A 256 -6.06 -12.06 7.64
C MET A 256 -4.93 -13.03 7.98
N ALA A 257 -5.03 -14.31 7.60
CA ALA A 257 -3.98 -15.29 7.83
C ALA A 257 -2.67 -14.93 7.10
N LEU A 258 -2.75 -14.54 5.82
CA LEU A 258 -1.59 -14.13 5.03
C LEU A 258 -0.92 -12.85 5.55
N THR A 259 -1.63 -12.01 6.30
CA THR A 259 -1.06 -10.82 6.93
C THR A 259 0.05 -11.17 7.92
N TYR A 260 -0.01 -12.36 8.54
CA TYR A 260 1.07 -12.85 9.39
C TYR A 260 2.39 -13.07 8.64
N ILE A 261 2.31 -13.63 7.43
CA ILE A 261 3.50 -13.84 6.61
C ILE A 261 4.08 -12.49 6.18
N VAL A 262 3.18 -11.56 5.82
CA VAL A 262 3.55 -10.23 5.37
C VAL A 262 4.29 -9.41 6.43
N SER A 263 3.98 -9.56 7.71
CA SER A 263 4.65 -8.83 8.79
C SER A 263 6.16 -9.12 8.89
N HIS A 264 6.64 -10.16 8.19
CA HIS A 264 8.05 -10.56 8.17
C HIS A 264 8.78 -10.13 6.87
N LEU A 265 8.10 -9.51 5.90
CA LEU A 265 8.67 -9.15 4.59
C LEU A 265 9.49 -7.84 4.59
N GLY A 266 9.64 -7.19 5.76
CA GLY A 266 10.26 -5.87 5.89
C GLY A 266 9.32 -4.75 5.45
N SER A 267 9.85 -3.68 4.86
CA SER A 267 9.05 -2.49 4.50
C SER A 267 7.88 -2.86 3.57
N ILE A 268 6.68 -2.45 3.98
CA ILE A 268 5.39 -2.74 3.33
C ILE A 268 5.40 -2.26 1.88
N LEU A 269 5.87 -1.04 1.61
CA LEU A 269 5.89 -0.49 0.25
C LEU A 269 6.78 -1.32 -0.68
N ASN A 270 7.95 -1.70 -0.20
CA ASN A 270 8.90 -2.48 -0.98
C ASN A 270 8.39 -3.90 -1.26
N ALA A 271 7.79 -4.54 -0.26
CA ALA A 271 7.16 -5.84 -0.42
C ALA A 271 5.98 -5.78 -1.40
N ALA A 272 5.16 -4.71 -1.33
CA ALA A 272 4.03 -4.51 -2.23
C ALA A 272 4.46 -4.35 -3.69
N LEU A 273 5.43 -3.48 -3.97
CA LEU A 273 5.93 -3.27 -5.34
C LEU A 273 6.59 -4.54 -5.89
N SER A 274 7.41 -5.22 -5.08
CA SER A 274 8.08 -6.45 -5.52
C SER A 274 7.09 -7.59 -5.78
N LEU A 275 6.14 -7.84 -4.88
CA LEU A 275 5.16 -8.93 -5.07
C LEU A 275 4.17 -8.62 -6.20
N SER A 276 3.75 -7.36 -6.33
CA SER A 276 2.93 -6.92 -7.47
C SER A 276 3.67 -7.17 -8.78
N GLY A 277 4.94 -6.77 -8.88
CA GLY A 277 5.75 -7.00 -10.08
C GLY A 277 5.90 -8.48 -10.43
N VAL A 278 6.11 -9.33 -9.42
CA VAL A 278 6.30 -10.79 -9.61
C VAL A 278 5.10 -11.45 -10.27
N LEU A 279 3.89 -11.09 -9.82
CA LEU A 279 2.65 -11.69 -10.31
C LEU A 279 2.14 -11.00 -11.59
N SER A 280 2.16 -9.66 -11.61
CA SER A 280 1.59 -8.87 -12.69
C SER A 280 2.40 -8.91 -13.99
N GLY A 281 3.73 -9.03 -13.91
CA GLY A 281 4.62 -8.98 -15.06
C GLY A 281 4.33 -10.08 -16.10
N PRO A 282 4.39 -11.37 -15.73
CA PRO A 282 4.10 -12.48 -16.65
C PRO A 282 2.68 -12.44 -17.22
N ILE A 283 1.68 -12.09 -16.40
CA ILE A 283 0.28 -11.97 -16.82
C ILE A 283 0.15 -10.89 -17.90
N MET A 284 0.72 -9.72 -17.65
CA MET A 284 0.75 -8.63 -18.63
C MET A 284 1.48 -9.06 -19.92
N GLY A 285 2.54 -9.86 -19.82
CA GLY A 285 3.25 -10.43 -20.97
C GLY A 285 2.34 -11.24 -21.89
N ILE A 286 1.44 -12.07 -21.33
CA ILE A 286 0.46 -12.81 -22.14
C ILE A 286 -0.51 -11.86 -22.83
N PHE A 287 -1.04 -10.86 -22.10
CA PHE A 287 -1.95 -9.89 -22.71
C PHE A 287 -1.27 -9.16 -23.87
N MET A 288 -0.05 -8.66 -23.67
CA MET A 288 0.74 -8.02 -24.73
C MET A 288 0.96 -8.97 -25.92
N LEU A 289 1.29 -10.24 -25.66
CA LEU A 289 1.46 -11.25 -26.69
C LEU A 289 0.17 -11.43 -27.51
N GLY A 290 -0.99 -11.54 -26.84
CA GLY A 290 -2.28 -11.69 -27.48
C GLY A 290 -2.73 -10.46 -28.28
N PHE A 291 -2.42 -9.25 -27.81
CA PHE A 291 -2.80 -8.00 -28.49
C PHE A 291 -1.93 -7.70 -29.72
N PHE A 292 -0.62 -7.88 -29.61
CA PHE A 292 0.32 -7.39 -30.62
C PHE A 292 0.83 -8.46 -31.58
N PHE A 293 0.68 -9.74 -31.27
CA PHE A 293 1.25 -10.82 -32.08
C PHE A 293 0.15 -11.76 -32.60
N PRO A 294 -0.35 -11.55 -33.83
CA PRO A 294 -1.43 -12.36 -34.42
C PRO A 294 -1.11 -13.85 -34.57
N ARG A 295 0.19 -14.22 -34.55
CA ARG A 295 0.66 -15.61 -34.65
C ARG A 295 0.81 -16.30 -33.29
N ALA A 296 0.48 -15.62 -32.20
CA ALA A 296 0.52 -16.20 -30.87
C ALA A 296 -0.49 -17.36 -30.75
N ASN A 297 -0.10 -18.42 -30.06
CA ASN A 297 -0.95 -19.59 -29.82
C ASN A 297 -1.04 -19.91 -28.33
N ALA A 298 -2.06 -20.67 -27.93
CA ALA A 298 -2.35 -20.98 -26.53
C ALA A 298 -1.20 -21.70 -25.81
N ARG A 299 -0.52 -22.63 -26.50
CA ARG A 299 0.62 -23.37 -25.92
C ARG A 299 1.81 -22.45 -25.65
N GLY A 300 2.15 -21.59 -26.61
CA GLY A 300 3.21 -20.58 -26.47
C GLY A 300 2.90 -19.58 -25.36
N GLY A 301 1.64 -19.14 -25.25
CA GLY A 301 1.18 -18.28 -24.15
C GLY A 301 1.34 -18.94 -22.78
N LEU A 302 0.96 -20.21 -22.64
CA LEU A 302 1.09 -20.96 -21.38
C LEU A 302 2.56 -21.18 -21.00
N ILE A 303 3.40 -21.61 -21.95
CA ILE A 303 4.84 -21.81 -21.73
C ILE A 303 5.50 -20.48 -21.36
N GLY A 304 5.17 -19.39 -22.06
CA GLY A 304 5.67 -18.05 -21.77
C GLY A 304 5.26 -17.56 -20.37
N LEU A 305 4.03 -17.83 -19.95
CA LEU A 305 3.55 -17.51 -18.60
C LEU A 305 4.33 -18.26 -17.53
N LEU A 306 4.40 -19.58 -17.63
CA LEU A 306 5.03 -20.42 -16.62
C LEU A 306 6.54 -20.16 -16.57
N GLY A 307 7.20 -20.02 -17.72
CA GLY A 307 8.61 -19.64 -17.81
C GLY A 307 8.86 -18.24 -17.23
N GLY A 308 8.00 -17.27 -17.55
CA GLY A 308 8.09 -15.92 -17.00
C GLY A 308 7.92 -15.88 -15.49
N ILE A 309 6.93 -16.59 -14.94
CA ILE A 309 6.73 -16.74 -13.49
C ILE A 309 7.96 -17.38 -12.84
N ALA A 310 8.50 -18.46 -13.41
CA ALA A 310 9.67 -19.15 -12.87
C ALA A 310 10.90 -18.23 -12.80
N VAL A 311 11.19 -17.50 -13.88
CA VAL A 311 12.31 -16.55 -13.94
C VAL A 311 12.13 -15.42 -12.93
N VAL A 312 10.93 -14.85 -12.82
CA VAL A 312 10.69 -13.73 -11.92
C VAL A 312 10.68 -14.16 -10.45
N ILE A 313 10.16 -15.36 -10.13
CA ILE A 313 10.28 -15.97 -8.81
C ILE A 313 11.75 -16.22 -8.46
N TRP A 314 12.55 -16.75 -9.40
CA TRP A 314 13.99 -16.94 -9.21
C TRP A 314 14.70 -15.62 -8.86
N ILE A 315 14.42 -14.55 -9.61
CA ILE A 315 14.95 -13.21 -9.33
C ILE A 315 14.50 -12.72 -7.95
N PHE A 316 13.22 -12.88 -7.60
CA PHE A 316 12.67 -12.45 -6.32
C PHE A 316 13.31 -13.18 -5.14
N LEU A 317 13.39 -14.51 -5.19
CA LEU A 317 14.00 -15.32 -4.14
C LEU A 317 15.49 -15.02 -4.02
N GLY A 318 16.22 -14.96 -5.14
CA GLY A 318 17.62 -14.56 -5.15
C GLY A 318 17.83 -13.17 -4.54
N ALA A 319 16.89 -12.24 -4.74
CA ALA A 319 16.94 -10.93 -4.12
C ALA A 319 16.70 -10.94 -2.60
N GLN A 320 15.91 -11.89 -2.08
CA GLN A 320 15.72 -12.07 -0.64
C GLN A 320 16.94 -12.74 0.01
N PHE A 321 17.51 -13.78 -0.62
CA PHE A 321 18.69 -14.46 -0.09
C PHE A 321 19.95 -13.58 -0.04
N THR A 322 20.08 -12.64 -1.00
CA THR A 322 21.21 -11.70 -1.05
C THR A 322 20.96 -10.40 -0.27
N LYS A 323 19.87 -10.29 0.48
CA LYS A 323 19.45 -9.05 1.14
C LYS A 323 20.49 -8.54 2.13
N ASP A 324 21.08 -9.44 2.92
CA ASP A 324 22.06 -9.09 3.96
C ASP A 324 23.45 -8.73 3.41
N GLN A 325 23.73 -9.11 2.16
CA GLN A 325 24.98 -8.80 1.46
C GLN A 325 24.93 -7.46 0.73
N ARG A 326 23.76 -6.80 0.68
CA ARG A 326 23.61 -5.52 0.00
C ARG A 326 23.98 -4.38 0.96
N PRO A 327 24.80 -3.40 0.53
CA PRO A 327 25.05 -2.22 1.34
C PRO A 327 23.71 -1.54 1.65
N SER A 328 23.51 -1.19 2.93
CA SER A 328 22.31 -0.49 3.36
C SER A 328 22.33 0.91 2.75
N TYR A 329 21.53 1.12 1.69
CA TYR A 329 21.35 2.43 1.05
C TYR A 329 20.50 3.41 1.88
N ARG A 330 20.35 3.16 3.19
CA ARG A 330 19.73 4.14 4.08
C ARG A 330 20.68 5.33 4.20
N LEU A 331 20.28 6.44 3.61
CA LEU A 331 20.95 7.73 3.80
C LEU A 331 21.08 8.04 5.29
N PRO A 332 22.18 8.70 5.71
CA PRO A 332 22.51 8.90 7.12
C PRO A 332 21.41 9.64 7.87
N VAL A 333 21.19 9.19 9.11
CA VAL A 333 20.23 9.76 10.07
C VAL A 333 20.96 10.11 11.36
N SER A 334 20.43 11.06 12.12
CA SER A 334 21.04 11.53 13.36
C SER A 334 20.21 11.13 14.59
N ILE A 335 20.91 10.83 15.69
CA ILE A 335 20.33 10.65 17.02
C ILE A 335 20.82 11.71 18.02
N ALA A 336 21.54 12.73 17.53
CA ALA A 336 22.24 13.71 18.38
C ALA A 336 21.30 14.48 19.32
N ASN A 337 20.06 14.75 18.88
CA ASN A 337 19.07 15.48 19.66
C ASN A 337 18.02 14.55 20.29
N CYS A 338 18.24 13.24 20.29
CA CYS A 338 17.35 12.31 20.97
C CYS A 338 17.53 12.37 22.49
N VAL A 339 16.42 12.41 23.21
CA VAL A 339 16.45 12.19 24.67
C VAL A 339 16.88 10.75 24.94
N ASN A 340 17.93 10.54 25.73
CA ASN A 340 18.46 9.20 26.00
C ASN A 340 17.41 8.31 26.70
N ILE A 341 16.93 7.25 26.03
CA ILE A 341 16.02 6.25 26.63
C ILE A 341 16.70 5.57 27.83
N THR A 342 18.03 5.51 27.85
CA THR A 342 18.82 4.98 28.97
C THR A 342 18.61 5.76 30.28
N MET A 343 18.22 7.04 30.23
CA MET A 343 17.95 7.81 31.46
C MET A 343 16.58 7.54 32.07
N LYS A 344 15.56 7.16 31.27
CA LYS A 344 14.23 6.85 31.83
C LYS A 344 14.26 5.60 32.71
N ASN A 345 15.04 4.58 32.34
CA ASN A 345 15.19 3.38 33.17
C ASN A 345 16.05 3.62 34.42
N VAL A 346 16.92 4.63 34.45
CA VAL A 346 17.74 4.96 35.62
C VAL A 346 16.97 5.81 36.63
N THR A 347 16.08 6.71 36.20
CA THR A 347 15.22 7.48 37.12
C THR A 347 14.15 6.62 37.82
N THR A 348 13.64 5.57 37.18
CA THR A 348 12.67 4.66 37.84
C THR A 348 13.35 3.75 38.87
N ILE A 349 14.65 3.44 38.69
CA ILE A 349 15.41 2.67 39.68
C ILE A 349 15.84 3.55 40.86
N LYS A 350 16.17 4.83 40.64
CA LYS A 350 16.53 5.74 41.74
C LYS A 350 15.35 6.15 42.63
N ASN A 351 14.14 6.25 42.09
CA ASN A 351 12.94 6.57 42.88
C ASN A 351 12.27 5.34 43.53
N ALA A 352 12.83 4.14 43.35
CA ALA A 352 12.39 2.92 44.04
C ALA A 352 13.34 2.52 45.20
N THR A 353 14.35 3.36 45.49
CA THR A 353 15.35 3.15 46.55
C THR A 353 15.55 4.36 47.45
N GLU A 354 14.50 5.17 47.65
CA GLU A 354 14.40 6.09 48.79
C GLU A 354 13.11 5.86 49.56
#